data_AF-A0A4V1UQP1-F1
#
_entry.id   AF-A0A4V1UQP1-F1
#
_cell.length_a   1.000
_cell.length_b   1.000
_cell.length_c   1.000
_cell.angle_alpha   90.00
_cell.angle_beta   90.00
_cell.angle_gamma   90.00
#
_symmetry.space_group_name_H-M   'P 1'
#
loop_
_entity.id
_entity.type
_entity.pdbx_description
1 polymer ?
#
loop_
_entity_poly.entity_id
_entity_poly.type
_entity_poly.pdbx_seq_one_letter_code
_entity_poly.pdbx_strand_id
1 'polypeptide(L)'
;MHTGKSYTLKEFIFWTRRRIYTLIILGITPVVLYEVFKWKWIDIPWPVVALLGTATAFIVGFKNTQTYNRTGEAQQIWTSIANLSRAWGMISRDFLNDHEKTRELVLRHLGWLTALRYQMREERVWETVSKIHNKEYRKMYRVPERDGSLETELQQYISREEAVYIQQKNNKAAQILSLQSKSLKDLFDKGQVGASQYLELVKSIKEFYLLQGRSEQIKESPYPRQYAIINIFFVRLFCFLLPFGMLKEFEKLNDMVDGVMKGHMVWLVIPFSVIISWMYTSLEQVGESTENPFEGGANDVPISQISRMIEIDLREMLDETELPLPLKPVNNIVL
;
A
#
# COMPACT_ATOMS: atom_id res chain seq x y z
N MET A 1 4.71 4.66 4.17
CA MET A 1 4.40 6.05 3.78
C MET A 1 5.65 6.92 3.68
N HIS A 2 5.83 7.58 2.52
CA HIS A 2 6.92 8.53 2.30
C HIS A 2 6.62 9.84 3.04
N THR A 3 7.52 10.28 3.91
CA THR A 3 7.39 11.49 4.74
C THR A 3 8.24 12.66 4.26
N GLY A 4 9.01 12.50 3.18
CA GLY A 4 9.76 13.59 2.55
C GLY A 4 8.83 14.57 1.82
N LYS A 5 9.27 15.83 1.65
CA LYS A 5 8.47 16.93 1.07
C LYS A 5 7.89 16.60 -0.31
N SER A 6 8.63 15.86 -1.14
CA SER A 6 8.18 15.35 -2.43
C SER A 6 9.06 14.18 -2.88
N TYR A 7 8.52 13.36 -3.76
CA TYR A 7 9.34 12.45 -4.57
C TYR A 7 10.21 13.26 -5.52
N THR A 8 11.52 13.00 -5.56
CA THR A 8 12.37 13.63 -6.56
C THR A 8 12.09 13.02 -7.93
N LEU A 9 12.19 13.82 -8.99
CA LEU A 9 12.02 13.33 -10.36
C LEU A 9 12.99 12.18 -10.68
N LYS A 10 14.20 12.22 -10.11
CA LYS A 10 15.22 11.18 -10.28
C LYS A 10 14.78 9.83 -9.70
N GLU A 11 14.23 9.81 -8.49
CA GLU A 11 13.71 8.59 -7.86
C GLU A 11 12.55 8.01 -8.65
N PHE A 12 11.64 8.87 -9.13
CA PHE A 12 10.49 8.45 -9.92
C PHE A 12 10.90 7.85 -11.28
N ILE A 13 11.86 8.48 -11.97
CA ILE A 13 12.45 7.94 -13.20
C ILE A 13 13.15 6.61 -12.91
N PHE A 14 13.90 6.49 -11.81
CA PHE A 14 14.57 5.25 -11.45
C PHE A 14 13.57 4.11 -11.23
N TRP A 15 12.44 4.38 -10.56
CA TRP A 15 11.38 3.41 -10.32
C TRP A 15 10.62 2.99 -11.62
N THR A 16 10.56 3.87 -12.61
CA THR A 16 9.86 3.62 -13.90
C THR A 16 10.79 3.27 -15.08
N ARG A 17 12.12 3.29 -14.88
CA ARG A 17 13.15 3.18 -15.94
C ARG A 17 12.96 2.00 -16.90
N ARG A 18 12.54 0.84 -16.37
CA ARG A 18 12.36 -0.38 -17.17
C ARG A 18 11.26 -0.19 -18.22
N ARG A 19 10.19 0.53 -17.87
CA ARG A 19 9.12 0.88 -18.82
C ARG A 19 9.61 1.89 -19.83
N ILE A 20 10.39 2.90 -19.41
CA ILE A 20 10.99 3.90 -20.30
C ILE A 20 11.82 3.22 -21.40
N TYR A 21 12.65 2.23 -21.08
CA TYR A 21 13.42 1.51 -22.09
C TYR A 21 12.54 0.81 -23.13
N THR A 22 11.47 0.14 -22.70
CA THR A 22 10.50 -0.47 -23.62
C THR A 22 9.82 0.59 -24.50
N LEU A 23 9.46 1.74 -23.93
CA LEU A 23 8.83 2.84 -24.66
C LEU A 23 9.77 3.46 -25.70
N ILE A 24 11.07 3.59 -25.39
CA ILE A 24 12.07 4.07 -26.34
C ILE A 24 12.16 3.14 -27.54
N ILE A 25 12.26 1.82 -27.32
CA ILE A 25 12.28 0.83 -28.41
C ILE A 25 11.00 0.92 -29.25
N LEU A 26 9.86 1.06 -28.59
CA LEU A 26 8.56 1.17 -29.22
C LEU A 26 8.37 2.48 -29.99
N GLY A 27 9.00 3.58 -29.57
CA GLY A 27 9.02 4.85 -30.31
C GLY A 27 10.00 4.86 -31.49
N ILE A 28 11.17 4.21 -31.34
CA ILE A 28 12.17 4.12 -32.41
C ILE A 28 11.66 3.26 -33.58
N THR A 29 11.03 2.12 -33.28
CA THR A 29 10.68 1.12 -34.31
C THR A 29 9.81 1.70 -35.44
N PRO A 30 8.69 2.39 -35.16
CA PRO A 30 7.84 2.97 -36.21
C PRO A 30 8.54 4.09 -36.98
N VAL A 31 9.34 4.91 -36.31
CA VAL A 31 10.07 6.02 -36.93
C VAL A 31 11.12 5.49 -37.92
N VAL A 32 11.86 4.45 -37.54
CA VAL A 32 12.84 3.82 -38.44
C VAL A 32 12.14 3.16 -39.63
N LEU A 33 11.04 2.43 -39.42
CA LEU A 33 10.27 1.83 -40.51
C LEU A 33 9.71 2.90 -41.49
N TYR A 34 9.23 4.01 -40.96
CA TYR A 34 8.63 5.08 -41.75
C TYR A 34 9.67 5.94 -42.49
N GLU A 35 10.76 6.30 -41.82
CA GLU A 35 11.74 7.27 -42.34
C GLU A 35 12.91 6.62 -43.07
N VAL A 36 13.39 5.47 -42.60
CA VAL A 36 14.52 4.76 -43.21
C VAL A 36 14.04 3.76 -44.26
N PHE A 37 13.10 2.89 -43.89
CA PHE A 37 12.56 1.88 -44.82
C PHE A 37 11.45 2.41 -45.74
N LYS A 38 11.02 3.67 -45.54
CA LYS A 38 9.98 4.35 -46.34
C LYS A 38 8.65 3.58 -46.37
N TRP A 39 8.33 2.82 -45.32
CA TRP A 39 7.06 2.13 -45.17
C TRP A 39 5.98 3.11 -44.73
N LYS A 40 5.50 3.93 -45.67
CA LYS A 40 4.55 5.00 -45.36
C LYS A 40 3.14 4.51 -45.01
N TRP A 41 2.79 3.26 -45.35
CA TRP A 41 1.48 2.66 -45.12
C TRP A 41 1.22 2.21 -43.67
N ILE A 42 2.24 2.24 -42.81
CA ILE A 42 2.10 1.88 -41.39
C ILE A 42 1.47 3.01 -40.55
N ASP A 43 1.19 4.17 -41.16
CA ASP A 43 0.58 5.29 -40.47
C ASP A 43 -0.83 4.95 -40.00
N ILE A 44 -1.15 5.37 -38.78
CA ILE A 44 -2.48 5.18 -38.20
C ILE A 44 -3.15 6.54 -38.13
N PRO A 45 -4.44 6.68 -38.49
CA PRO A 45 -5.13 7.95 -38.37
C PRO A 45 -5.10 8.49 -36.93
N TRP A 46 -4.54 9.69 -36.76
CA TRP A 46 -4.44 10.36 -35.45
C TRP A 46 -5.75 10.37 -34.64
N PRO A 47 -6.94 10.62 -35.23
CA PRO A 47 -8.19 10.60 -34.47
C PRO A 47 -8.47 9.27 -33.74
N VAL A 48 -8.06 8.14 -34.31
CA VAL A 48 -8.22 6.81 -33.69
C VAL A 48 -7.36 6.70 -32.43
N VAL A 49 -6.10 7.13 -32.54
CA VAL A 49 -5.15 7.13 -31.43
C VAL A 49 -5.56 8.13 -30.34
N ALA A 50 -6.01 9.32 -30.72
CA ALA A 50 -6.47 10.36 -29.80
C ALA A 50 -7.72 9.92 -29.01
N LEU A 51 -8.69 9.28 -29.68
CA LEU A 51 -9.87 8.70 -29.03
C LEU A 51 -9.46 7.62 -28.02
N LEU A 52 -8.56 6.71 -28.41
CA LEU A 52 -8.06 5.67 -27.52
C LEU A 52 -7.30 6.25 -26.32
N GLY A 53 -6.48 7.30 -26.53
CA GLY A 53 -5.78 8.02 -25.47
C GLY A 53 -6.75 8.63 -24.47
N THR A 54 -7.79 9.29 -24.96
CA THR A 54 -8.84 9.89 -24.13
C THR A 54 -9.55 8.82 -23.30
N ALA A 55 -9.98 7.72 -23.92
CA ALA A 55 -10.60 6.60 -23.20
C ALA A 55 -9.66 5.99 -22.14
N THR A 56 -8.39 5.81 -22.49
CA THR A 56 -7.37 5.29 -21.57
C THR A 56 -7.17 6.23 -20.37
N ALA A 57 -7.16 7.55 -20.58
CA ALA A 57 -6.99 8.53 -19.51
C ALA A 57 -8.11 8.44 -18.49
N PHE A 58 -9.36 8.34 -18.96
CA PHE A 58 -10.51 8.16 -18.09
C PHE A 58 -10.40 6.88 -17.26
N ILE A 59 -10.14 5.73 -17.90
CA ILE A 59 -10.10 4.43 -17.20
C ILE A 59 -8.98 4.41 -16.15
N VAL A 60 -7.77 4.92 -16.49
CA VAL A 60 -6.65 5.02 -15.53
C VAL A 60 -6.99 5.98 -14.38
N GLY A 61 -7.61 7.13 -14.67
CA GLY A 61 -8.05 8.09 -13.65
C GLY A 61 -9.07 7.50 -12.68
N PHE A 62 -10.05 6.74 -13.18
CA PHE A 62 -11.00 6.02 -12.34
C PHE A 62 -10.31 4.95 -11.48
N LYS A 63 -9.42 4.13 -12.07
CA LYS A 63 -8.66 3.12 -11.32
C LYS A 63 -7.89 3.77 -10.17
N ASN A 64 -7.12 4.83 -10.47
CA ASN A 64 -6.28 5.51 -9.48
C ASN A 64 -7.10 6.10 -8.34
N THR A 65 -8.28 6.65 -8.64
CA THR A 65 -9.21 7.16 -7.62
C THR A 65 -9.71 6.04 -6.71
N GLN A 66 -10.09 4.88 -7.27
CA GLN A 66 -10.57 3.74 -6.49
C GLN A 66 -9.46 3.13 -5.61
N THR A 67 -8.25 2.96 -6.14
CA THR A 67 -7.10 2.45 -5.37
C THR A 67 -6.68 3.43 -4.28
N TYR A 68 -6.75 4.74 -4.55
CA TYR A 68 -6.49 5.77 -3.55
C TYR A 68 -7.51 5.73 -2.41
N ASN A 69 -8.81 5.67 -2.72
CA ASN A 69 -9.88 5.58 -1.71
C ASN A 69 -9.71 4.35 -0.80
N ARG A 70 -9.32 3.22 -1.37
CA ARG A 70 -9.01 1.99 -0.63
C ARG A 70 -7.84 2.14 0.34
N THR A 71 -6.77 2.81 -0.07
CA THR A 71 -5.65 3.15 0.84
C THR A 71 -6.09 4.13 1.93
N GLY A 72 -6.93 5.11 1.58
CA GLY A 72 -7.53 6.03 2.55
C GLY A 72 -8.38 5.31 3.60
N GLU A 73 -9.20 4.34 3.18
CA GLU A 73 -9.98 3.50 4.10
C GLU A 73 -9.08 2.70 5.05
N ALA A 74 -8.02 2.08 4.52
CA ALA A 74 -7.03 1.38 5.33
C ALA A 74 -6.39 2.30 6.40
N GLN A 75 -6.03 3.53 6.02
CA GLN A 75 -5.51 4.51 6.97
C GLN A 75 -6.53 4.89 8.05
N GLN A 76 -7.80 5.07 7.68
CA GLN A 76 -8.88 5.38 8.63
C GLN A 76 -9.12 4.23 9.63
N ILE A 77 -9.06 2.98 9.18
CA ILE A 77 -9.19 1.80 10.04
C ILE A 77 -8.06 1.78 11.08
N TRP A 78 -6.80 1.92 10.65
CA TRP A 78 -5.66 1.88 11.56
C TRP A 78 -5.58 3.10 12.49
N THR A 79 -6.06 4.26 12.05
CA THR A 79 -6.25 5.43 12.92
C THR A 79 -7.30 5.17 14.00
N SER A 80 -8.41 4.53 13.63
CA SER A 80 -9.46 4.12 14.58
C SER A 80 -8.94 3.09 15.58
N ILE A 81 -8.14 2.11 15.13
CA ILE A 81 -7.46 1.15 16.00
C ILE A 81 -6.58 1.88 17.02
N ALA A 82 -5.81 2.88 16.60
CA ALA A 82 -4.95 3.64 17.51
C ALA A 82 -5.75 4.37 18.59
N ASN A 83 -6.84 5.06 18.20
CA ASN A 83 -7.67 5.79 19.14
C ASN A 83 -8.38 4.87 20.13
N LEU A 84 -8.95 3.76 19.66
CA LEU A 84 -9.62 2.79 20.52
C LEU A 84 -8.63 2.02 21.40
N SER A 85 -7.39 1.80 20.94
CA SER A 85 -6.33 1.22 21.76
C SER A 85 -6.01 2.11 22.96
N ARG A 86 -5.87 3.43 22.77
CA ARG A 86 -5.66 4.37 23.88
C ARG A 86 -6.84 4.39 24.84
N ALA A 87 -8.07 4.36 24.31
CA ALA A 87 -9.27 4.24 25.13
C ALA A 87 -9.26 2.94 25.94
N TRP A 88 -8.88 1.82 25.32
CA TRP A 88 -8.72 0.52 25.99
C TRP A 88 -7.71 0.56 27.14
N GLY A 89 -6.55 1.20 26.95
CA GLY A 89 -5.56 1.40 28.00
C GLY A 89 -6.11 2.18 29.18
N MET A 90 -6.75 3.31 28.90
CA MET A 90 -7.36 4.17 29.92
C MET A 90 -8.46 3.43 30.70
N ILE A 91 -9.43 2.79 30.03
CA ILE A 91 -10.51 2.09 30.74
C ILE A 91 -10.00 0.85 31.50
N SER A 92 -8.97 0.16 30.99
CA SER A 92 -8.38 -0.98 31.69
C SER A 92 -7.73 -0.52 32.99
N ARG A 93 -6.99 0.60 32.97
CA ARG A 93 -6.38 1.19 34.16
C ARG A 93 -7.40 1.71 35.16
N ASP A 94 -8.45 2.38 34.69
CA ASP A 94 -9.40 3.08 35.56
C ASP A 94 -10.50 2.16 36.11
N PHE A 95 -10.85 1.08 35.41
CA PHE A 95 -11.87 0.12 35.87
C PHE A 95 -11.31 -0.98 36.75
N LEU A 96 -10.00 -1.27 36.66
CA LEU A 96 -9.34 -2.27 37.47
C LEU A 96 -8.48 -1.60 38.54
N ASN A 97 -8.77 -1.88 39.81
CA ASN A 97 -7.91 -1.49 40.93
C ASN A 97 -6.73 -2.47 41.15
N ASP A 98 -6.30 -3.16 40.10
CA ASP A 98 -5.25 -4.19 40.14
C ASP A 98 -4.26 -3.95 39.00
N HIS A 99 -3.07 -3.48 39.35
CA HIS A 99 -2.01 -3.14 38.40
C HIS A 99 -1.57 -4.32 37.54
N GLU A 100 -1.48 -5.53 38.13
CA GLU A 100 -1.06 -6.72 37.40
C GLU A 100 -2.12 -7.12 36.37
N LYS A 101 -3.41 -6.99 36.71
CA LYS A 101 -4.50 -7.27 35.77
C LYS A 101 -4.62 -6.23 34.67
N THR A 102 -4.44 -4.95 35.00
CA THR A 102 -4.35 -3.89 33.99
C THR A 102 -3.21 -4.17 33.01
N ARG A 103 -2.03 -4.51 33.54
CA ARG A 103 -0.86 -4.86 32.73
C ARG A 103 -1.12 -6.07 31.84
N GLU A 104 -1.75 -7.12 32.37
CA GLU A 104 -2.14 -8.31 31.62
C GLU A 104 -3.06 -7.97 30.43
N LEU A 105 -4.10 -7.14 30.65
CA LEU A 105 -5.03 -6.73 29.60
C LEU A 105 -4.34 -5.84 28.55
N VAL A 106 -3.49 -4.91 28.97
CA VAL A 106 -2.77 -4.02 28.06
C VAL A 106 -1.76 -4.80 27.21
N LEU A 107 -0.97 -5.68 27.81
CA LEU A 107 -0.01 -6.50 27.06
C LEU A 107 -0.72 -7.46 26.10
N ARG A 108 -1.80 -8.13 26.52
CA ARG A 108 -2.56 -8.99 25.59
C ARG A 108 -3.13 -8.20 24.41
N HIS A 109 -3.56 -6.95 24.62
CA HIS A 109 -3.97 -6.04 23.54
C HIS A 109 -2.82 -5.70 22.57
N LEU A 110 -1.61 -5.47 23.09
CA LEU A 110 -0.40 -5.30 22.25
C LEU A 110 -0.03 -6.58 21.50
N GLY A 111 -0.28 -7.75 22.10
CA GLY A 111 -0.19 -9.04 21.43
C GLY A 111 -1.16 -9.15 20.25
N TRP A 112 -2.41 -8.73 20.42
CA TRP A 112 -3.41 -8.67 19.34
C TRP A 112 -2.95 -7.75 18.21
N LEU A 113 -2.52 -6.53 18.55
CA LEU A 113 -2.04 -5.54 17.59
C LEU A 113 -0.84 -6.06 16.80
N THR A 114 0.09 -6.74 17.47
CA THR A 114 1.24 -7.40 16.85
C THR A 114 0.80 -8.50 15.89
N ALA A 115 -0.12 -9.38 16.31
CA ALA A 115 -0.64 -10.43 15.44
C ALA A 115 -1.34 -9.86 14.20
N LEU A 116 -2.17 -8.83 14.37
CA LEU A 116 -2.87 -8.16 13.28
C LEU A 116 -1.88 -7.49 12.31
N ARG A 117 -0.87 -6.79 12.82
CA ARG A 117 0.19 -6.17 12.03
C ARG A 117 0.92 -7.20 11.16
N TYR A 118 1.34 -8.32 11.75
CA TYR A 118 1.98 -9.41 11.01
C TYR A 118 1.05 -10.04 9.97
N GLN A 119 -0.23 -10.27 10.32
CA GLN A 119 -1.24 -10.78 9.40
C GLN A 119 -1.42 -9.86 8.18
N MET A 120 -1.42 -8.54 8.37
CA MET A 120 -1.51 -7.57 7.28
C MET A 120 -0.25 -7.56 6.40
N ARG A 121 0.90 -8.00 6.91
CA ARG A 121 2.18 -8.11 6.18
C ARG A 121 2.37 -9.45 5.46
N GLU A 122 1.49 -10.43 5.66
CA GLU A 122 1.56 -11.70 4.95
C GLU A 122 1.37 -11.50 3.45
N GLU A 123 2.23 -12.09 2.63
CA GLU A 123 2.16 -11.90 1.18
C GLU A 123 0.93 -12.61 0.58
N ARG A 124 0.27 -11.96 -0.39
CA ARG A 124 -0.79 -12.57 -1.21
C ARG A 124 -0.38 -12.60 -2.67
N VAL A 125 -0.92 -13.56 -3.44
CA VAL A 125 -0.50 -13.78 -4.84
C VAL A 125 -0.80 -12.61 -5.79
N TRP A 126 -1.72 -11.72 -5.42
CA TRP A 126 -2.07 -10.52 -6.19
C TRP A 126 -1.24 -9.29 -5.82
N GLU A 127 -0.40 -9.38 -4.79
CA GLU A 127 0.39 -8.27 -4.32
C GLU A 127 1.60 -7.99 -5.21
N THR A 128 2.00 -6.72 -5.26
CA THR A 128 3.05 -6.22 -6.15
C THR A 128 4.44 -6.22 -5.50
N VAL A 129 4.51 -6.50 -4.20
CA VAL A 129 5.71 -6.60 -3.37
C VAL A 129 6.81 -7.45 -3.98
N SER A 130 6.45 -8.51 -4.70
CA SER A 130 7.40 -9.46 -5.30
C SER A 130 7.95 -8.99 -6.65
N LYS A 131 7.33 -7.97 -7.27
CA LYS A 131 7.77 -7.44 -8.56
C LYS A 131 9.15 -6.80 -8.44
N ILE A 132 9.96 -6.97 -9.48
CA ILE A 132 11.40 -6.60 -9.47
C ILE A 132 11.61 -5.13 -9.09
N HIS A 133 10.82 -4.20 -9.63
CA HIS A 133 10.95 -2.77 -9.33
C HIS A 133 10.64 -2.43 -7.85
N ASN A 134 9.66 -3.11 -7.24
CA ASN A 134 9.33 -2.93 -5.83
C ASN A 134 10.34 -3.62 -4.91
N LYS A 135 10.86 -4.78 -5.32
CA LYS A 135 11.94 -5.49 -4.61
C LYS A 135 13.24 -4.69 -4.60
N GLU A 136 13.58 -4.01 -5.71
CA GLU A 136 14.73 -3.11 -5.78
C GLU A 136 14.55 -1.90 -4.87
N TYR A 137 13.38 -1.24 -4.91
CA TYR A 137 13.10 -0.06 -4.10
C TYR A 137 13.04 -0.39 -2.60
N ARG A 138 12.54 -1.57 -2.22
CA ARG A 138 12.52 -2.03 -0.81
C ARG A 138 13.89 -2.10 -0.18
N LYS A 139 14.96 -2.33 -0.95
CA LYS A 139 16.33 -2.34 -0.38
C LYS A 139 16.72 -1.01 0.30
N MET A 140 15.96 0.06 0.05
CA MET A 140 16.18 1.38 0.65
C MET A 140 15.52 1.54 2.02
N TYR A 141 14.73 0.60 2.53
CA TYR A 141 14.08 0.69 3.84
C TYR A 141 13.84 -0.70 4.46
N ARG A 142 13.54 -0.75 5.76
CA ARG A 142 13.46 -2.00 6.54
C ARG A 142 12.07 -2.23 7.09
N VAL A 143 11.41 -3.33 6.71
CA VAL A 143 10.08 -3.75 7.20
C VAL A 143 10.25 -4.62 8.45
N PRO A 144 9.88 -4.14 9.66
CA PRO A 144 10.16 -4.86 10.92
C PRO A 144 9.59 -6.28 10.96
N GLU A 145 8.41 -6.48 10.38
CA GLU A 145 7.71 -7.78 10.39
C GLU A 145 8.39 -8.85 9.52
N ARG A 146 9.47 -8.49 8.80
CA ARG A 146 10.27 -9.45 8.02
C ARG A 146 11.54 -9.89 8.72
N ASP A 147 11.93 -9.24 9.82
CA ASP A 147 13.17 -9.57 10.53
C ASP A 147 12.96 -10.59 11.65
N GLY A 148 11.77 -10.59 12.25
CA GLY A 148 11.38 -11.48 13.34
C GLY A 148 10.24 -12.41 12.95
N SER A 149 10.12 -13.52 13.67
CA SER A 149 8.94 -14.36 13.57
C SER A 149 7.83 -13.80 14.46
N LEU A 150 6.57 -13.98 14.05
CA LEU A 150 5.41 -13.61 14.89
C LEU A 150 5.49 -14.28 16.27
N GLU A 151 5.97 -15.53 16.34
CA GLU A 151 6.09 -16.26 17.61
C GLU A 151 7.04 -15.56 18.58
N THR A 152 8.21 -15.13 18.10
CA THR A 152 9.21 -14.44 18.91
C THR A 152 8.69 -13.09 19.41
N GLU A 153 7.98 -12.35 18.57
CA GLU A 153 7.41 -11.05 18.95
C GLU A 153 6.25 -11.20 19.94
N LEU A 154 5.38 -12.21 19.77
CA LEU A 154 4.26 -12.44 20.69
C LEU A 154 4.70 -12.78 22.11
N GLN A 155 5.83 -13.48 22.28
CA GLN A 155 6.37 -13.84 23.60
C GLN A 155 6.75 -12.62 24.46
N GLN A 156 6.84 -11.42 23.89
CA GLN A 156 7.05 -10.18 24.65
C GLN A 156 5.79 -9.70 25.36
N TYR A 157 4.61 -10.14 24.91
CA TYR A 157 3.31 -9.60 25.32
C TYR A 157 2.40 -10.62 25.99
N ILE A 158 2.51 -11.89 25.60
CA ILE A 158 1.66 -12.98 26.12
C ILE A 158 2.52 -14.13 26.63
N SER A 159 1.94 -14.95 27.51
CA SER A 159 2.65 -16.10 28.07
C SER A 159 3.03 -17.10 26.98
N ARG A 160 4.04 -17.93 27.27
CA ARG A 160 4.49 -18.96 26.33
C ARG A 160 3.38 -19.97 26.04
N GLU A 161 2.54 -20.30 27.03
CA GLU A 161 1.40 -21.20 26.85
C GLU A 161 0.35 -20.59 25.91
N GLU A 162 0.02 -19.30 26.10
CA GLU A 162 -0.90 -18.59 25.21
C GLU A 162 -0.34 -18.51 23.77
N ALA A 163 0.96 -18.20 23.61
CA ALA A 163 1.60 -18.11 22.30
C ALA A 163 1.55 -19.44 21.53
N VAL A 164 1.84 -20.56 22.19
CA VAL A 164 1.74 -21.91 21.59
C VAL A 164 0.29 -22.24 21.21
N TYR A 165 -0.67 -21.89 22.06
CA TYR A 165 -2.09 -22.09 21.76
C TYR A 165 -2.56 -21.28 20.55
N ILE A 166 -2.14 -20.01 20.44
CA ILE A 166 -2.50 -19.11 19.34
C ILE A 166 -1.85 -19.55 18.02
N GLN A 167 -0.62 -20.06 18.06
CA GLN A 167 0.12 -20.50 16.86
C GLN A 167 -0.64 -21.57 16.06
N GLN A 168 -1.42 -22.41 16.75
CA GLN A 168 -2.22 -23.49 16.15
C GLN A 168 -3.53 -23.00 15.51
N LYS A 169 -3.86 -21.70 15.60
CA LYS A 169 -5.10 -21.14 15.07
C LYS A 169 -4.91 -20.53 13.69
N ASN A 170 -5.97 -20.58 12.89
CA ASN A 170 -6.02 -19.96 11.57
C ASN A 170 -5.94 -18.43 11.68
N ASN A 171 -6.88 -17.83 12.41
CA ASN A 171 -6.90 -16.38 12.67
C ASN A 171 -6.34 -16.10 14.07
N LYS A 172 -5.04 -15.85 14.13
CA LYS A 172 -4.29 -15.64 15.38
C LYS A 172 -4.74 -14.37 16.11
N ALA A 173 -4.91 -13.27 15.38
CA ALA A 173 -5.38 -12.00 15.96
C ALA A 173 -6.79 -12.15 16.55
N ALA A 174 -7.71 -12.76 15.83
CA ALA A 174 -9.07 -13.00 16.32
C ALA A 174 -9.08 -13.88 17.59
N GLN A 175 -8.17 -14.85 17.69
CA GLN A 175 -8.05 -15.68 18.87
C GLN A 175 -7.56 -14.89 20.09
N ILE A 176 -6.65 -13.94 19.92
CA ILE A 176 -6.16 -13.11 21.03
C ILE A 176 -7.30 -12.27 21.62
N LEU A 177 -8.15 -11.66 20.77
CA LEU A 177 -9.35 -10.95 21.24
C LEU A 177 -10.33 -11.88 21.97
N SER A 178 -10.44 -13.14 21.52
CA SER A 178 -11.29 -14.14 22.19
C SER A 178 -10.76 -14.48 23.58
N LEU A 179 -9.44 -14.64 23.73
CA LEU A 179 -8.79 -14.84 25.03
C LEU A 179 -8.97 -13.62 25.93
N GLN A 180 -8.83 -12.41 25.38
CA GLN A 180 -9.09 -11.17 26.12
C GLN A 180 -10.53 -11.13 26.65
N SER A 181 -11.52 -11.49 25.83
CA SER A 181 -12.91 -11.57 26.25
C SER A 181 -13.14 -12.61 27.35
N LYS A 182 -12.42 -13.72 27.31
CA LYS A 182 -12.46 -14.73 28.38
C LYS A 182 -11.89 -14.17 29.69
N SER A 183 -10.75 -13.48 29.64
CA SER A 183 -10.16 -12.84 30.82
C SER A 183 -11.11 -11.81 31.44
N LEU A 184 -11.82 -11.01 30.62
CA LEU A 184 -12.85 -10.10 31.12
C LEU A 184 -14.00 -10.82 31.81
N LYS A 185 -14.44 -11.96 31.27
CA LYS A 185 -15.50 -12.77 31.88
C LYS A 185 -15.06 -13.33 33.23
N ASP A 186 -13.82 -13.81 33.33
CA ASP A 186 -13.25 -14.30 34.59
C ASP A 186 -13.14 -13.18 35.65
N LEU A 187 -12.78 -11.95 35.24
CA LEU A 187 -12.75 -10.78 36.12
C LEU A 187 -14.16 -10.43 36.64
N PHE A 188 -15.17 -10.51 35.77
CA PHE A 188 -16.57 -10.27 36.14
C PHE A 188 -17.10 -11.34 37.09
N ASP A 189 -16.83 -12.62 36.82
CA ASP A 189 -17.28 -13.74 37.66
C ASP A 189 -16.65 -13.72 39.05
N LYS A 190 -15.45 -13.13 39.18
CA LYS A 190 -14.77 -12.89 40.46
C LYS A 190 -15.21 -11.59 41.16
N GLY A 191 -16.13 -10.83 40.56
CA GLY A 191 -16.60 -9.55 41.10
C GLY A 191 -15.54 -8.43 41.08
N GLN A 192 -14.48 -8.57 40.29
CA GLN A 192 -13.41 -7.57 40.17
C GLN A 192 -13.79 -6.41 39.25
N VAL A 193 -14.80 -6.60 38.40
CA VAL A 193 -15.43 -5.56 37.58
C VAL A 193 -16.94 -5.61 37.71
N GLY A 194 -17.59 -4.45 37.80
CA GLY A 194 -19.05 -4.33 37.82
C GLY A 194 -19.68 -4.57 36.45
N ALA A 195 -21.00 -4.78 36.41
CA ALA A 195 -21.72 -5.08 35.18
C ALA A 195 -21.56 -3.99 34.10
N SER A 196 -21.65 -2.71 34.46
CA SER A 196 -21.46 -1.60 33.52
C SER A 196 -20.05 -1.54 32.95
N GLN A 197 -19.03 -1.77 33.79
CA GLN A 197 -17.62 -1.80 33.37
C GLN A 197 -17.35 -2.98 32.42
N TYR A 198 -17.86 -4.17 32.76
CA TYR A 198 -17.76 -5.36 31.92
C TYR A 198 -18.41 -5.14 30.54
N LEU A 199 -19.59 -4.52 30.49
CA LEU A 199 -20.28 -4.22 29.24
C LEU A 199 -19.47 -3.25 28.35
N GLU A 200 -18.87 -2.22 28.93
CA GLU A 200 -18.04 -1.27 28.15
C GLU A 200 -16.74 -1.93 27.66
N LEU A 201 -16.09 -2.75 28.48
CA LEU A 201 -14.88 -3.49 28.08
C LEU A 201 -15.19 -4.49 26.94
N VAL A 202 -16.28 -5.25 27.05
CA VAL A 202 -16.70 -6.17 25.98
C VAL A 202 -17.09 -5.43 24.71
N LYS A 203 -17.69 -4.24 24.83
CA LYS A 203 -17.97 -3.38 23.68
C LYS A 203 -16.69 -2.94 22.97
N SER A 204 -15.63 -2.56 23.70
CA SER A 204 -14.32 -2.28 23.08
C SER A 204 -13.76 -3.48 22.30
N ILE A 205 -13.87 -4.70 22.85
CA ILE A 205 -13.45 -5.92 22.13
C ILE A 205 -14.25 -6.10 20.83
N LYS A 206 -15.56 -5.85 20.84
CA LYS A 206 -16.40 -5.91 19.62
C LYS A 206 -15.96 -4.89 18.58
N GLU A 207 -15.62 -3.67 18.98
CA GLU A 207 -15.08 -2.64 18.08
C GLU A 207 -13.73 -3.06 17.48
N PHE A 208 -12.84 -3.70 18.26
CA PHE A 208 -11.59 -4.24 17.73
C PHE A 208 -11.82 -5.37 16.71
N TYR A 209 -12.79 -6.26 16.95
CA TYR A 209 -13.18 -7.27 15.96
C TYR A 209 -13.70 -6.63 14.67
N LEU A 210 -14.53 -5.58 14.78
CA LEU A 210 -15.06 -4.86 13.62
C LEU A 210 -13.91 -4.26 12.78
N LEU A 211 -12.96 -3.57 13.42
CA LEU A 211 -11.83 -2.96 12.74
C LEU A 211 -10.86 -3.98 12.16
N GLN A 212 -10.60 -5.07 12.89
CA GLN A 212 -9.84 -6.20 12.38
C GLN A 212 -10.50 -6.77 11.12
N GLY A 213 -11.80 -7.07 11.17
CA GLY A 213 -12.54 -7.62 10.03
C GLY A 213 -12.52 -6.68 8.82
N ARG A 214 -12.60 -5.36 9.03
CA ARG A 214 -12.45 -4.37 7.94
C ARG A 214 -11.03 -4.36 7.37
N SER A 215 -9.99 -4.45 8.21
CA SER A 215 -8.60 -4.54 7.74
C SER A 215 -8.37 -5.83 6.93
N GLU A 216 -8.90 -6.95 7.41
CA GLU A 216 -8.87 -8.25 6.71
C GLU A 216 -9.64 -8.19 5.39
N GLN A 217 -10.80 -7.55 5.35
CA GLN A 217 -11.56 -7.36 4.12
C GLN A 217 -10.75 -6.60 3.07
N ILE A 218 -10.06 -5.52 3.46
CA ILE A 218 -9.14 -4.83 2.56
C ILE A 218 -8.04 -5.79 2.10
N LYS A 219 -7.37 -6.50 3.01
CA LYS A 219 -6.29 -7.41 2.65
C LYS A 219 -6.72 -8.53 1.68
N GLU A 220 -7.84 -9.17 1.96
CA GLU A 220 -8.31 -10.38 1.26
C GLU A 220 -9.19 -10.10 0.03
N SER A 221 -9.72 -8.89 -0.11
CA SER A 221 -10.57 -8.51 -1.25
C SER A 221 -9.83 -7.52 -2.16
N PRO A 222 -8.99 -7.99 -3.11
CA PRO A 222 -8.28 -7.10 -4.03
C PRO A 222 -9.23 -6.35 -4.97
N TYR A 223 -8.71 -5.30 -5.63
CA TYR A 223 -9.47 -4.61 -6.67
C TYR A 223 -9.86 -5.63 -7.77
N PRO A 224 -11.09 -5.58 -8.33
CA PRO A 224 -11.55 -6.66 -9.19
C PRO A 224 -10.66 -6.80 -10.43
N ARG A 225 -10.07 -7.99 -10.59
CA ARG A 225 -9.00 -8.24 -11.57
C ARG A 225 -9.41 -8.01 -13.02
N GLN A 226 -10.70 -8.17 -13.33
CA GLN A 226 -11.25 -7.83 -14.64
C GLN A 226 -11.07 -6.35 -15.00
N TYR A 227 -11.21 -5.43 -14.03
CA TYR A 227 -10.95 -4.01 -14.27
C TYR A 227 -9.45 -3.73 -14.36
N ALA A 228 -8.62 -4.42 -13.56
CA ALA A 228 -7.17 -4.28 -13.60
C ALA A 228 -6.60 -4.69 -14.97
N ILE A 229 -7.03 -5.82 -15.53
CA ILE A 229 -6.52 -6.31 -16.82
C ILE A 229 -6.97 -5.42 -17.99
N ILE A 230 -8.21 -4.90 -17.95
CA ILE A 230 -8.71 -3.96 -18.96
C ILE A 230 -7.84 -2.69 -18.96
N ASN A 231 -7.53 -2.13 -17.79
CA ASN A 231 -6.63 -0.98 -17.67
C ASN A 231 -5.27 -1.25 -18.33
N ILE A 232 -4.64 -2.39 -17.99
CA ILE A 232 -3.34 -2.78 -18.55
C ILE A 232 -3.42 -2.90 -20.08
N PHE A 233 -4.49 -3.51 -20.61
CA PHE A 233 -4.67 -3.69 -22.04
C PHE A 233 -4.80 -2.34 -22.77
N PHE A 234 -5.65 -1.44 -22.28
CA PHE A 234 -5.85 -0.12 -22.88
C PHE A 234 -4.57 0.72 -22.87
N VAL A 235 -3.86 0.77 -21.75
CA VAL A 235 -2.59 1.50 -21.65
C VAL A 235 -1.55 0.94 -22.62
N ARG A 236 -1.41 -0.39 -22.70
CA ARG A 236 -0.46 -1.02 -23.62
C ARG A 236 -0.83 -0.78 -25.08
N LEU A 237 -2.11 -0.93 -25.42
CA LEU A 237 -2.61 -0.69 -26.78
C LEU A 237 -2.39 0.77 -27.18
N PHE A 238 -2.72 1.72 -26.30
CA PHE A 238 -2.48 3.14 -26.54
C PHE A 238 -1.00 3.42 -26.77
N CYS A 239 -0.12 2.99 -25.86
CA CYS A 239 1.32 3.21 -26.00
C CYS A 239 1.86 2.61 -27.29
N PHE A 240 1.38 1.42 -27.68
CA PHE A 240 1.77 0.77 -28.93
C PHE A 240 1.36 1.55 -30.18
N LEU A 241 0.12 2.03 -30.25
CA LEU A 241 -0.40 2.74 -31.42
C LEU A 241 0.06 4.21 -31.50
N LEU A 242 0.41 4.81 -30.36
CA LEU A 242 0.78 6.22 -30.26
C LEU A 242 1.85 6.66 -31.26
N PRO A 243 3.06 6.05 -31.33
CA PRO A 243 4.08 6.49 -32.28
C PRO A 243 3.62 6.40 -33.74
N PHE A 244 2.86 5.37 -34.12
CA PHE A 244 2.32 5.22 -35.48
C PHE A 244 1.33 6.34 -35.83
N GLY A 245 0.51 6.77 -34.88
CA GLY A 245 -0.43 7.88 -35.07
C GLY A 245 0.26 9.24 -35.25
N MET A 246 1.47 9.39 -34.72
CA MET A 246 2.20 10.67 -34.73
C MET A 246 3.06 10.85 -36.00
N LEU A 247 3.38 9.79 -36.74
CA LEU A 247 4.29 9.83 -37.89
C LEU A 247 3.89 10.91 -38.91
N LYS A 248 2.65 10.83 -39.42
CA LYS A 248 2.14 11.74 -40.43
C LYS A 248 1.93 13.16 -39.89
N GLU A 249 1.52 13.30 -38.64
CA GLU A 249 1.33 14.62 -38.02
C GLU A 249 2.65 15.37 -37.88
N PHE A 250 3.73 14.68 -37.51
CA PHE A 250 5.07 15.29 -37.48
C PHE A 250 5.67 15.46 -38.88
N GLU A 251 5.36 14.59 -39.84
CA GLU A 251 5.78 14.78 -41.24
C GLU A 251 5.21 16.06 -41.84
N LYS A 252 3.93 16.37 -41.62
CA LYS A 252 3.29 17.62 -42.06
C LYS A 252 3.97 18.88 -41.54
N LEU A 253 4.63 18.81 -40.37
CA LEU A 253 5.37 19.94 -39.81
C LEU A 253 6.62 20.29 -40.61
N ASN A 254 7.14 19.38 -41.44
CA ASN A 254 8.28 19.66 -42.31
C ASN A 254 7.99 20.81 -43.30
N ASP A 255 6.73 20.99 -43.70
CA ASP A 255 6.32 22.05 -44.62
C ASP A 255 6.21 23.42 -43.93
N MET A 256 6.12 23.44 -42.60
CA MET A 256 5.91 24.66 -41.79
C MET A 256 7.18 25.17 -41.11
N VAL A 257 8.25 24.38 -41.10
CA VAL A 257 9.47 24.71 -40.36
C VAL A 257 10.67 24.83 -41.29
N ASP A 258 11.34 25.97 -41.23
CA ASP A 258 12.59 26.24 -41.90
C ASP A 258 13.80 26.07 -40.95
N GLY A 259 14.96 25.74 -41.52
CA GLY A 259 16.22 25.56 -40.78
C GLY A 259 16.70 24.11 -40.72
N VAL A 260 17.57 23.80 -39.76
CA VAL A 260 18.29 22.50 -39.63
C VAL A 260 17.34 21.31 -39.41
N MET A 261 16.15 21.55 -38.87
CA MET A 261 15.15 20.52 -38.61
C MET A 261 14.20 20.23 -39.78
N LYS A 262 14.30 21.00 -40.88
CA LYS A 262 13.46 20.80 -42.07
C LYS A 262 13.73 19.42 -42.68
N GLY A 263 12.67 18.63 -42.85
CA GLY A 263 12.76 17.25 -43.35
C GLY A 263 13.10 16.21 -42.27
N HIS A 264 13.35 16.63 -41.02
CA HIS A 264 13.72 15.74 -39.92
C HIS A 264 12.68 15.70 -38.78
N MET A 265 11.50 16.31 -38.96
CA MET A 265 10.50 16.41 -37.89
C MET A 265 9.95 15.07 -37.42
N VAL A 266 9.90 14.06 -38.28
CA VAL A 266 9.45 12.70 -37.92
C VAL A 266 10.30 12.10 -36.79
N TRP A 267 11.58 12.47 -36.66
CA TRP A 267 12.44 12.00 -35.57
C TRP A 267 11.98 12.48 -34.19
N LEU A 268 11.23 13.59 -34.11
CA LEU A 268 10.64 14.07 -32.86
C LEU A 268 9.50 13.19 -32.36
N VAL A 269 8.96 12.29 -33.19
CA VAL A 269 7.97 11.29 -32.73
C VAL A 269 8.55 10.44 -31.60
N ILE A 270 9.86 10.14 -31.60
CA ILE A 270 10.50 9.33 -30.56
C ILE A 270 10.37 10.00 -29.18
N PRO A 271 10.94 11.19 -28.91
CA PRO A 271 10.86 11.80 -27.59
C PRO A 271 9.42 12.11 -27.17
N PHE A 272 8.55 12.57 -28.08
CA PHE A 272 7.18 12.91 -27.71
C PHE A 272 6.32 11.67 -27.40
N SER A 273 6.42 10.61 -28.21
CA SER A 273 5.70 9.36 -27.94
C SER A 273 6.18 8.69 -26.65
N VAL A 274 7.48 8.76 -26.35
CA VAL A 274 8.05 8.25 -25.09
C VAL A 274 7.52 9.03 -23.90
N ILE A 275 7.54 10.37 -23.94
CA ILE A 275 7.05 11.21 -22.83
C ILE A 275 5.57 10.94 -22.56
N ILE A 276 4.72 10.98 -23.60
CA ILE A 276 3.28 10.77 -23.44
C ILE A 276 3.01 9.34 -22.94
N SER A 277 3.61 8.32 -23.55
CA SER A 277 3.44 6.93 -23.10
C SER A 277 3.96 6.72 -21.68
N TRP A 278 5.04 7.40 -21.29
CA TRP A 278 5.59 7.35 -19.95
C TRP A 278 4.61 7.93 -18.93
N MET A 279 3.89 9.01 -19.26
CA MET A 279 2.84 9.54 -18.38
C MET A 279 1.75 8.50 -18.09
N TYR A 280 1.19 7.86 -19.12
CA TYR A 280 0.14 6.84 -18.94
C TYR A 280 0.63 5.61 -18.20
N THR A 281 1.79 5.08 -18.58
CA THR A 281 2.37 3.91 -17.92
C THR A 281 2.81 4.21 -16.49
N SER A 282 3.20 5.44 -16.17
CA SER A 282 3.50 5.87 -14.81
C SER A 282 2.24 5.97 -13.96
N LEU A 283 1.17 6.58 -14.48
CA LEU A 283 -0.12 6.65 -13.79
C LEU A 283 -0.68 5.26 -13.48
N GLU A 284 -0.57 4.33 -14.42
CA GLU A 284 -0.99 2.93 -14.24
C GLU A 284 -0.16 2.22 -13.16
N GLN A 285 1.17 2.45 -13.14
CA GLN A 285 2.07 1.88 -12.14
C GLN A 285 1.81 2.45 -10.73
N VAL A 286 1.52 3.76 -10.62
CA VAL A 286 1.15 4.40 -9.35
C VAL A 286 -0.15 3.79 -8.80
N GLY A 287 -1.18 3.66 -9.63
CA GLY A 287 -2.44 3.03 -9.23
C GLY A 287 -2.24 1.59 -8.74
N GLU A 288 -1.43 0.81 -9.45
CA GLU A 288 -1.10 -0.56 -9.05
C GLU A 288 -0.37 -0.62 -7.71
N SER A 289 0.60 0.28 -7.47
CA SER A 289 1.33 0.34 -6.20
C SER A 289 0.50 0.84 -5.02
N THR A 290 -0.62 1.52 -5.28
CA THR A 290 -1.54 2.04 -4.25
C THR A 290 -2.69 1.07 -3.97
N GLU A 291 -2.80 -0.03 -4.73
CA GLU A 291 -3.91 -0.97 -4.64
C GLU A 291 -3.89 -1.78 -3.33
N ASN A 292 -2.71 -2.06 -2.79
CA ASN A 292 -2.51 -2.94 -1.64
C ASN A 292 -1.79 -2.18 -0.51
N PRO A 293 -2.54 -1.65 0.48
CA PRO A 293 -2.02 -0.68 1.45
C PRO A 293 -1.19 -1.28 2.59
N PHE A 294 -0.99 -2.60 2.61
CA PHE A 294 -0.37 -3.33 3.72
C PHE A 294 0.86 -4.16 3.31
N GLU A 295 1.30 -4.05 2.07
CA GLU A 295 2.44 -4.76 1.48
C GLU A 295 3.79 -4.43 2.15
N GLY A 296 3.87 -3.30 2.85
CA GLY A 296 5.11 -2.74 3.37
C GLY A 296 5.85 -1.97 2.29
N GLY A 297 5.11 -1.42 1.32
CA GLY A 297 5.59 -0.47 0.34
C GLY A 297 5.91 0.90 0.95
N ALA A 298 6.65 1.71 0.20
CA ALA A 298 7.05 3.03 0.65
C ALA A 298 5.87 3.99 0.84
N ASN A 299 4.77 3.80 0.12
CA ASN A 299 3.57 4.63 0.20
C ASN A 299 2.41 3.99 0.97
N ASP A 300 2.63 2.79 1.50
CA ASP A 300 1.63 2.05 2.26
C ASP A 300 1.31 2.72 3.59
N VAL A 301 0.20 2.31 4.18
CA VAL A 301 -0.20 2.72 5.52
C VAL A 301 0.90 2.32 6.50
N PRO A 302 1.39 3.25 7.35
CA PRO A 302 2.52 2.99 8.23
C PRO A 302 2.08 2.23 9.49
N ILE A 303 1.54 1.01 9.30
CA ILE A 303 0.96 0.19 10.38
C ILE A 303 2.00 -0.18 11.45
N SER A 304 3.29 -0.22 11.10
CA SER A 304 4.37 -0.55 12.02
C SER A 304 4.64 0.59 13.00
N GLN A 305 4.67 1.82 12.48
CA GLN A 305 4.79 3.06 13.23
C GLN A 305 3.55 3.29 14.09
N ILE A 306 2.35 3.12 13.53
CA ILE A 306 1.10 3.24 14.28
C ILE A 306 1.13 2.25 15.45
N SER A 307 1.54 1.00 15.21
CA SER A 307 1.65 0.00 16.28
C SER A 307 2.68 0.38 17.34
N ARG A 308 3.86 0.88 16.95
CA ARG A 308 4.88 1.36 17.89
C ARG A 308 4.40 2.55 18.71
N MET A 309 3.65 3.48 18.12
CA MET A 309 3.07 4.61 18.85
C MET A 309 2.05 4.13 19.89
N ILE A 310 1.16 3.19 19.51
CA ILE A 310 0.21 2.59 20.46
C ILE A 310 0.96 1.87 21.58
N GLU A 311 2.02 1.13 21.26
CA GLU A 311 2.87 0.43 22.23
C GLU A 311 3.48 1.38 23.25
N ILE A 312 4.04 2.52 22.80
CA ILE A 312 4.60 3.56 23.68
C ILE A 312 3.49 4.15 24.56
N ASP A 313 2.41 4.63 23.95
CA ASP A 313 1.32 5.30 24.68
C ASP A 313 0.72 4.39 25.76
N LEU A 314 0.53 3.10 25.46
CA LEU A 314 -0.05 2.14 26.40
C LEU A 314 0.92 1.72 27.51
N ARG A 315 2.21 1.60 27.23
CA ARG A 315 3.22 1.29 28.25
C ARG A 315 3.52 2.51 29.14
N GLU A 316 3.42 3.72 28.61
CA GLU A 316 3.42 4.96 29.40
C GLU A 316 2.24 5.02 30.37
N MET A 317 1.04 4.60 29.94
CA MET A 317 -0.14 4.52 30.83
C MET A 317 0.01 3.49 31.97
N LEU A 318 0.96 2.56 31.85
CA LEU A 318 1.34 1.59 32.88
C LEU A 318 2.51 2.07 33.75
N ASP A 319 2.94 3.33 33.61
CA ASP A 319 4.10 3.91 34.30
C ASP A 319 5.42 3.13 34.07
N GLU A 320 5.54 2.42 32.94
CA GLU A 320 6.77 1.73 32.58
C GLU A 320 7.85 2.73 32.12
N THR A 321 9.08 2.58 32.62
CA THR A 321 10.20 3.48 32.30
C THR A 321 11.00 3.04 31.07
N GLU A 322 11.05 1.74 30.79
CA GLU A 322 11.76 1.15 29.66
C GLU A 322 10.86 1.03 28.43
N LEU A 323 10.67 2.16 27.74
CA LEU A 323 9.81 2.25 26.57
C LEU A 323 10.56 1.93 25.27
N PRO A 324 9.89 1.34 24.28
CA PRO A 324 10.50 1.08 22.98
C PRO A 324 10.71 2.40 22.24
N LEU A 325 11.80 2.51 21.48
CA LEU A 325 12.08 3.74 20.73
C LEU A 325 11.07 3.96 19.59
N PRO A 326 10.64 5.21 19.32
CA PRO A 326 9.86 5.53 18.13
C PRO A 326 10.58 5.09 16.85
N LEU A 327 9.84 4.52 15.89
CA LEU A 327 10.40 4.20 14.58
C LEU A 327 10.71 5.50 13.83
N LYS A 328 12.00 5.70 13.50
CA LYS A 328 12.44 6.85 12.71
C LYS A 328 12.32 6.54 11.21
N PRO A 329 11.98 7.53 10.37
CA PRO A 329 12.02 7.36 8.92
C PRO A 329 13.40 6.93 8.45
N VAL A 330 13.46 5.89 7.62
CA VAL A 330 14.69 5.47 6.93
C VAL A 330 14.54 5.87 5.46
N ASN A 331 15.44 6.71 4.94
CA ASN A 331 15.33 7.28 3.59
C ASN A 331 13.96 7.93 3.32
N ASN A 332 13.47 8.72 4.29
CA ASN A 332 12.16 9.38 4.25
C ASN A 332 10.96 8.43 4.16
N ILE A 333 11.13 7.14 4.50
CA ILE A 333 10.05 6.17 4.48
C ILE A 333 9.76 5.73 5.91
N VAL A 334 8.49 5.83 6.28
CA VAL A 334 7.96 5.34 7.55
C VAL A 334 6.99 4.20 7.27
N LEU A 335 7.06 3.12 8.05
CA LEU A 335 6.35 1.87 7.78
C LEU A 335 5.33 1.52 8.83
#